data_AF-A0A093G6R9-F1
#
_entry.id   AF-A0A093G6R9-F1
#
_cell.length_a   1.000
_cell.length_b   1.000
_cell.length_c   1.000
_cell.angle_alpha   90.00
_cell.angle_beta   90.00
_cell.angle_gamma   90.00
#
_symmetry.space_group_name_H-M   'P 1'
#
loop_
_entity.id
_entity.type
_entity.pdbx_description
1 polymer ?
#
loop_
_entity_poly.entity_id
_entity_poly.type
_entity_poly.pdbx_seq_one_letter_code
_entity_poly.pdbx_strand_id
1 'polypeptide(L)'
;SGSRNWNAAKDLQRYRHHYLGLVESENEEEEEMWNLSFYKNEIRFLPHGLYIDTLLECWKNNYDVLEDNHSYIQWLFPLRERGMNRHARPLTWNEIQAFKRSKEVMQRFVRAYQLMLRFYGIILVNEETGELRRAENWAERFQNLNRFSHNNLRITRILKCLGEMGYEHYQVHLVKFFLTETLVKETLPNVKKSALDYFLFTIRNKRERRELVHYAWQHFKPQSSFVWGPHDKLLKYRPRSAKSQLHQKAEDKQKTPGEKSESSVEKDQSQEQEAGDAADLQPEVNNDVKEKITSLTQREEKDLNSDAEEVQGTAENDCTKESKKRKLDANMADTKRSGALKSPDIENIARNLGECAI
;
A
#
# COMPACT_ATOMS: atom_id res chain seq x y z
N SER A 1 5.28 12.05 24.64
CA SER A 1 5.93 10.72 24.56
C SER A 1 5.01 9.80 23.79
N GLY A 2 5.47 9.20 22.69
CA GLY A 2 4.64 8.32 21.85
C GLY A 2 4.86 6.86 22.21
N SER A 3 3.86 6.20 22.80
CA SER A 3 3.89 4.74 22.95
C SER A 3 3.60 4.06 21.60
N ARG A 4 4.27 2.95 21.33
CA ARG A 4 4.07 2.16 20.11
C ARG A 4 2.65 1.58 20.07
N ASN A 5 2.01 1.58 18.91
CA ASN A 5 0.71 0.94 18.74
C ASN A 5 0.83 -0.60 18.74
N TRP A 6 0.56 -1.23 19.88
CA TRP A 6 0.66 -2.68 20.05
C TRP A 6 -0.35 -3.47 19.20
N ASN A 7 -1.54 -2.92 18.95
CA ASN A 7 -2.53 -3.57 18.09
C ASN A 7 -2.06 -3.61 16.63
N ALA A 8 -1.50 -2.51 16.13
CA ALA A 8 -0.86 -2.44 14.81
C ALA A 8 0.34 -3.40 14.69
N ALA A 9 1.17 -3.47 15.74
CA ALA A 9 2.31 -4.37 15.78
C ALA A 9 1.90 -5.85 15.69
N LYS A 10 0.82 -6.24 16.40
CA LYS A 10 0.25 -7.60 16.39
C LYS A 10 -0.38 -7.96 15.05
N ASP A 11 -1.22 -7.08 14.50
CA ASP A 11 -1.84 -7.24 13.17
C ASP A 11 -0.77 -7.50 12.09
N LEU A 12 0.23 -6.61 12.02
CA LEU A 12 1.24 -6.69 10.98
C LEU A 12 2.24 -7.82 11.22
N GLN A 13 2.44 -8.26 12.46
CA GLN A 13 3.15 -9.53 12.72
C GLN A 13 2.36 -10.72 12.17
N ARG A 14 1.04 -10.80 12.41
CA ARG A 14 0.19 -11.88 11.88
C ARG A 14 0.22 -11.93 10.35
N TYR A 15 0.05 -10.78 9.69
CA TYR A 15 0.09 -10.66 8.24
C TYR A 15 1.45 -11.07 7.61
N ARG A 16 2.58 -10.66 8.22
CA ARG A 16 3.92 -11.03 7.73
C ARG A 16 4.25 -12.51 7.92
N HIS A 17 3.52 -13.22 8.79
CA HIS A 17 3.60 -14.67 8.95
C HIS A 17 2.44 -15.38 8.25
N HIS A 18 1.95 -14.84 7.13
CA HIS A 18 0.89 -15.44 6.29
C HIS A 18 -0.36 -15.87 7.07
N TYR A 19 -0.67 -15.17 8.17
CA TYR A 19 -1.76 -15.47 9.08
C TYR A 19 -1.77 -16.92 9.61
N LEU A 20 -0.62 -17.43 10.11
CA LEU A 20 -0.55 -18.71 10.83
C LEU A 20 -1.77 -18.91 11.77
N GLY A 21 -2.45 -20.05 11.63
CA GLY A 21 -3.67 -20.38 12.37
C GLY A 21 -4.97 -19.80 11.79
N LEU A 22 -4.93 -19.15 10.62
CA LEU A 22 -6.13 -18.88 9.83
C LEU A 22 -6.60 -20.20 9.17
N VAL A 23 -7.72 -20.73 9.64
CA VAL A 23 -8.45 -21.82 8.98
C VAL A 23 -9.23 -21.19 7.83
N GLU A 24 -8.90 -21.58 6.59
CA GLU A 24 -9.76 -21.33 5.43
C GLU A 24 -10.83 -22.43 5.38
N SER A 25 -12.05 -22.14 4.91
CA SER A 25 -13.14 -23.11 4.98
C SER A 25 -12.96 -24.22 3.94
N GLU A 26 -12.79 -25.46 4.39
CA GLU A 26 -12.59 -26.68 3.60
C GLU A 26 -13.82 -27.11 2.75
N ASN A 27 -14.73 -26.19 2.43
CA ASN A 27 -15.89 -26.45 1.58
C ASN A 27 -15.46 -26.37 0.10
N GLU A 28 -14.69 -27.37 -0.34
CA GLU A 28 -14.06 -27.44 -1.66
C GLU A 28 -15.06 -27.48 -2.84
N GLU A 29 -16.31 -27.87 -2.61
CA GLU A 29 -17.28 -28.15 -3.67
C GLU A 29 -17.73 -26.89 -4.44
N GLU A 30 -17.76 -25.72 -3.79
CA GLU A 30 -18.00 -24.41 -4.43
C GLU A 30 -17.20 -23.29 -3.73
N GLU A 31 -15.86 -23.31 -3.79
CA GLU A 31 -15.06 -22.09 -3.53
C GLU A 31 -15.31 -21.07 -4.66
N GLU A 32 -16.43 -20.34 -4.57
CA GLU A 32 -16.71 -19.22 -5.47
C GLU A 32 -15.61 -18.16 -5.32
N MET A 33 -14.72 -18.06 -6.31
CA MET A 33 -13.57 -17.14 -6.30
C MET A 33 -14.00 -15.69 -6.61
N TRP A 34 -14.80 -15.08 -5.75
CA TRP A 34 -15.44 -13.77 -5.97
C TRP A 34 -14.43 -12.67 -6.28
N ASN A 35 -13.27 -12.66 -5.62
CA ASN A 35 -12.24 -11.66 -5.90
C ASN A 35 -11.64 -11.89 -7.29
N LEU A 36 -11.47 -13.14 -7.71
CA LEU A 36 -10.98 -13.49 -9.05
C LEU A 36 -12.01 -13.11 -10.13
N SER A 37 -13.29 -13.43 -9.95
CA SER A 37 -14.34 -13.08 -10.91
C SER A 37 -14.52 -11.57 -11.06
N PHE A 38 -14.39 -10.79 -9.98
CA PHE A 38 -14.34 -9.33 -10.08
C PHE A 38 -13.13 -8.89 -10.92
N TYR A 39 -11.96 -9.49 -10.69
CA TYR A 39 -10.72 -9.18 -11.42
C TYR A 39 -10.67 -9.69 -12.88
N LYS A 40 -11.48 -10.68 -13.23
CA LYS A 40 -11.75 -11.10 -14.60
C LYS A 40 -12.83 -10.26 -15.29
N ASN A 41 -13.39 -9.26 -14.61
CA ASN A 41 -14.47 -8.43 -15.12
C ASN A 41 -15.79 -9.21 -15.35
N GLU A 42 -15.98 -10.35 -14.65
CA GLU A 42 -17.17 -11.21 -14.73
C GLU A 42 -18.30 -10.72 -13.81
N ILE A 43 -17.96 -10.08 -12.68
CA ILE A 43 -18.92 -9.50 -11.72
C ILE A 43 -18.60 -8.05 -11.37
N ARG A 44 -19.63 -7.31 -10.94
CA ARG A 44 -19.51 -5.96 -10.36
C ARG A 44 -19.10 -6.05 -8.90
N PHE A 45 -18.41 -5.02 -8.38
CA PHE A 45 -18.25 -4.91 -6.92
C PHE A 45 -19.60 -4.61 -6.25
N LEU A 46 -19.87 -5.19 -5.08
CA LEU A 46 -21.12 -5.01 -4.34
C LEU A 46 -20.96 -4.01 -3.17
N PRO A 47 -22.03 -3.29 -2.75
CA PRO A 47 -23.44 -3.50 -3.12
C PRO A 47 -23.86 -2.90 -4.47
N HIS A 48 -23.54 -1.63 -4.75
CA HIS A 48 -23.95 -0.91 -5.97
C HIS A 48 -22.69 -0.41 -6.67
N GLY A 49 -22.12 -1.23 -7.55
CA GLY A 49 -20.81 -0.98 -8.10
C GLY A 49 -20.66 -1.31 -9.58
N LEU A 50 -19.44 -1.09 -10.04
CA LEU A 50 -19.04 -1.24 -11.43
C LEU A 50 -18.23 -2.52 -11.63
N TYR A 51 -18.13 -2.95 -12.88
CA TYR A 51 -17.10 -3.88 -13.33
C TYR A 51 -15.72 -3.23 -13.23
N ILE A 52 -14.66 -4.02 -13.03
CA ILE A 52 -13.32 -3.50 -12.76
C ILE A 52 -12.77 -2.63 -13.91
N ASP A 53 -12.98 -2.99 -15.17
CA ASP A 53 -12.49 -2.18 -16.30
C ASP A 53 -13.25 -0.84 -16.42
N THR A 54 -14.57 -0.84 -16.19
CA THR A 54 -15.38 0.39 -16.13
C THR A 54 -14.91 1.30 -14.99
N LEU A 55 -14.66 0.74 -13.80
CA LEU A 55 -14.13 1.46 -12.64
C LEU A 55 -12.77 2.10 -12.98
N LEU A 56 -11.82 1.29 -13.48
CA LEU A 56 -10.45 1.72 -13.75
C LEU A 56 -10.37 2.83 -14.81
N GLU A 57 -11.30 2.86 -15.77
CA GLU A 57 -11.35 3.91 -16.79
C GLU A 57 -12.11 5.15 -16.31
N CYS A 58 -13.35 4.99 -15.81
CA CYS A 58 -14.21 6.13 -15.45
C CYS A 58 -13.67 6.91 -14.25
N TRP A 59 -13.10 6.23 -13.25
CA TRP A 59 -12.65 6.88 -12.01
C TRP A 59 -11.21 7.39 -12.08
N LYS A 60 -10.52 7.19 -13.21
CA LYS A 60 -9.09 7.52 -13.43
C LYS A 60 -8.69 8.94 -13.04
N ASN A 61 -9.61 9.90 -13.15
CA ASN A 61 -9.44 11.29 -12.73
C ASN A 61 -10.59 11.79 -11.82
N ASN A 62 -11.53 10.92 -11.42
CA ASN A 62 -12.66 11.29 -10.56
C ASN A 62 -12.32 11.02 -9.09
N TYR A 63 -11.59 11.96 -8.49
CA TYR A 63 -11.09 11.81 -7.13
C TYR A 63 -12.16 11.95 -6.05
N ASP A 64 -13.26 12.64 -6.33
CA ASP A 64 -14.34 12.84 -5.36
C ASP A 64 -15.08 11.51 -5.13
N VAL A 65 -15.42 10.79 -6.20
CA VAL A 65 -15.99 9.44 -6.11
C VAL A 65 -15.03 8.46 -5.41
N LEU A 66 -13.71 8.57 -5.63
CA LEU A 66 -12.72 7.75 -4.92
C LEU A 66 -12.57 8.10 -3.44
N GLU A 67 -12.86 9.34 -3.05
CA GLU A 67 -12.89 9.76 -1.64
C GLU A 67 -14.15 9.24 -0.95
N ASP A 68 -15.32 9.60 -1.48
CA ASP A 68 -16.63 9.41 -0.86
C ASP A 68 -17.10 7.95 -0.90
N ASN A 69 -16.84 7.22 -1.99
CA ASN A 69 -17.22 5.81 -2.07
C ASN A 69 -16.24 4.94 -1.25
N HIS A 70 -16.70 4.35 -0.15
CA HIS A 70 -15.86 3.46 0.67
C HIS A 70 -15.96 1.97 0.29
N SER A 71 -16.88 1.59 -0.60
CA SER A 71 -17.21 0.18 -0.87
C SER A 71 -16.18 -0.54 -1.77
N TYR A 72 -15.60 0.17 -2.75
CA TYR A 72 -14.70 -0.39 -3.77
C TYR A 72 -13.37 -0.92 -3.22
N ILE A 73 -12.83 -0.30 -2.17
CA ILE A 73 -11.42 -0.51 -1.77
C ILE A 73 -11.13 -1.95 -1.37
N GLN A 74 -12.14 -2.67 -0.88
CA GLN A 74 -12.00 -4.08 -0.48
C GLN A 74 -11.91 -5.02 -1.68
N TRP A 75 -12.56 -4.65 -2.78
CA TRP A 75 -12.61 -5.40 -4.02
C TRP A 75 -11.38 -5.15 -4.88
N LEU A 76 -10.89 -3.90 -4.93
CA LEU A 76 -9.59 -3.60 -5.56
C LEU A 76 -8.39 -4.13 -4.75
N PHE A 77 -8.49 -4.19 -3.43
CA PHE A 77 -7.37 -4.65 -2.58
C PHE A 77 -7.86 -5.67 -1.54
N PRO A 78 -8.25 -6.88 -1.99
CA PRO A 78 -8.73 -7.93 -1.12
C PRO A 78 -7.61 -8.43 -0.20
N LEU A 79 -7.98 -8.88 0.99
CA LEU A 79 -7.08 -9.39 2.01
C LEU A 79 -7.67 -10.66 2.61
N ARG A 80 -6.83 -11.54 3.14
CA ARG A 80 -7.25 -12.75 3.88
C ARG A 80 -7.95 -12.44 5.22
N GLU A 81 -8.09 -11.15 5.55
CA GLU A 81 -8.82 -10.65 6.72
C GLU A 81 -10.09 -9.92 6.31
N ARG A 82 -11.18 -10.17 7.05
CA ARG A 82 -12.48 -9.55 6.82
C ARG A 82 -12.40 -8.03 7.03
N GLY A 83 -12.91 -7.26 6.05
CA GLY A 83 -13.03 -5.82 6.14
C GLY A 83 -14.45 -5.32 6.46
N MET A 84 -14.67 -4.02 6.30
CA MET A 84 -15.93 -3.31 6.61
C MET A 84 -17.04 -3.57 5.58
N ASN A 85 -16.73 -3.63 4.28
CA ASN A 85 -17.71 -4.05 3.27
C ASN A 85 -18.01 -5.54 3.44
N ARG A 86 -19.21 -5.85 3.95
CA ARG A 86 -19.68 -7.22 4.20
C ARG A 86 -19.84 -8.08 2.95
N HIS A 87 -19.94 -7.48 1.76
CA HIS A 87 -20.13 -8.17 0.49
C HIS A 87 -18.80 -8.61 -0.15
N ALA A 88 -17.69 -7.93 0.19
CA ALA A 88 -16.36 -8.36 -0.24
C ALA A 88 -15.88 -9.55 0.60
N ARG A 89 -15.63 -10.69 -0.04
CA ARG A 89 -15.14 -11.91 0.61
C ARG A 89 -13.67 -11.77 1.02
N PRO A 90 -13.23 -12.34 2.15
CA PRO A 90 -11.81 -12.49 2.43
C PRO A 90 -11.11 -13.24 1.29
N LEU A 91 -9.92 -12.81 0.93
CA LEU A 91 -9.09 -13.43 -0.10
C LEU A 91 -8.66 -14.82 0.35
N THR A 92 -8.83 -15.86 -0.46
CA THR A 92 -8.34 -17.23 -0.14
C THR A 92 -6.92 -17.46 -0.67
N TRP A 93 -6.24 -18.51 -0.20
CA TRP A 93 -4.95 -18.90 -0.77
C TRP A 93 -5.08 -19.33 -2.24
N ASN A 94 -6.17 -20.04 -2.58
CA ASN A 94 -6.47 -20.47 -3.95
C ASN A 94 -6.64 -19.28 -4.89
N GLU A 95 -7.37 -18.24 -4.47
CA GLU A 95 -7.48 -16.98 -5.22
C GLU A 95 -6.11 -16.34 -5.45
N ILE A 96 -5.24 -16.25 -4.43
CA ILE A 96 -3.88 -15.69 -4.59
C ILE A 96 -3.07 -16.44 -5.65
N GLN A 97 -3.19 -17.77 -5.72
CA GLN A 97 -2.52 -18.55 -6.78
C GLN A 97 -3.15 -18.30 -8.16
N ALA A 98 -4.49 -18.24 -8.24
CA ALA A 98 -5.20 -18.00 -9.49
C ALA A 98 -4.90 -16.61 -10.08
N PHE A 99 -4.86 -15.57 -9.24
CA PHE A 99 -4.42 -14.22 -9.62
C PHE A 99 -3.03 -14.27 -10.26
N LYS A 100 -2.04 -14.80 -9.54
CA LYS A 100 -0.63 -14.83 -9.98
C LYS A 100 -0.40 -15.64 -11.26
N ARG A 101 -1.27 -16.59 -11.59
CA ARG A 101 -1.22 -17.36 -12.85
C ARG A 101 -1.82 -16.59 -14.04
N SER A 102 -2.66 -15.58 -13.82
CA SER A 102 -3.32 -14.81 -14.88
C SER A 102 -2.66 -13.44 -15.08
N LYS A 103 -1.89 -13.29 -16.16
CA LYS A 103 -1.24 -12.02 -16.54
C LYS A 103 -2.24 -10.87 -16.65
N GLU A 104 -3.43 -11.12 -17.20
CA GLU A 104 -4.49 -10.12 -17.38
C GLU A 104 -5.04 -9.60 -16.04
N VAL A 105 -5.30 -10.51 -15.09
CA VAL A 105 -5.72 -10.15 -13.72
C VAL A 105 -4.63 -9.32 -13.02
N MET A 106 -3.37 -9.73 -13.15
CA MET A 106 -2.24 -8.99 -12.56
C MET A 106 -2.05 -7.61 -13.21
N GLN A 107 -2.32 -7.46 -14.51
CA GLN A 107 -2.32 -6.15 -15.19
C GLN A 107 -3.44 -5.24 -14.66
N ARG A 108 -4.66 -5.75 -14.45
CA ARG A 108 -5.72 -4.98 -13.78
C ARG A 108 -5.36 -4.62 -12.34
N PHE A 109 -4.63 -5.47 -11.62
CA PHE A 109 -4.15 -5.17 -10.27
C PHE A 109 -3.13 -4.02 -10.26
N VAL A 110 -2.20 -3.99 -11.22
CA VAL A 110 -1.27 -2.85 -11.37
C VAL A 110 -2.02 -1.57 -11.78
N ARG A 111 -3.01 -1.64 -12.69
CA ARG A 111 -3.88 -0.49 -13.02
C ARG A 111 -4.64 0.04 -11.79
N ALA A 112 -5.17 -0.84 -10.95
CA ALA A 112 -5.82 -0.46 -9.69
C ALA A 112 -4.85 0.22 -8.71
N TYR A 113 -3.61 -0.26 -8.64
CA TYR A 113 -2.56 0.38 -7.85
C TYR A 113 -2.21 1.78 -8.38
N GLN A 114 -2.04 1.94 -9.70
CA GLN A 114 -1.81 3.23 -10.35
C GLN A 114 -2.97 4.22 -10.12
N LEU A 115 -4.22 3.77 -10.20
CA LEU A 115 -5.41 4.57 -9.88
C LEU A 115 -5.31 5.17 -8.46
N MET A 116 -5.05 4.31 -7.46
CA MET A 116 -4.93 4.76 -6.07
C MET A 116 -3.71 5.64 -5.83
N LEU A 117 -2.57 5.37 -6.47
CA LEU A 117 -1.41 6.26 -6.39
C LEU A 117 -1.76 7.67 -6.89
N ARG A 118 -2.42 7.80 -8.04
CA ARG A 118 -2.80 9.11 -8.61
C ARG A 118 -3.77 9.86 -7.70
N PHE A 119 -4.75 9.15 -7.13
CA PHE A 119 -5.64 9.68 -6.10
C PHE A 119 -4.90 10.20 -4.84
N TYR A 120 -3.75 9.61 -4.51
CA TYR A 120 -2.86 10.07 -3.43
C TYR A 120 -1.83 11.14 -3.86
N GLY A 121 -1.84 11.60 -5.12
CA GLY A 121 -0.85 12.57 -5.62
C GLY A 121 0.52 11.96 -5.93
N ILE A 122 0.54 10.67 -6.24
CA ILE A 122 1.74 9.86 -6.51
C ILE A 122 1.58 9.23 -7.90
N ILE A 123 2.69 8.98 -8.59
CA ILE A 123 2.69 8.24 -9.86
C ILE A 123 3.80 7.19 -9.86
N LEU A 124 3.47 6.03 -10.40
CA LEU A 124 4.39 4.94 -10.71
C LEU A 124 5.18 5.32 -11.97
N VAL A 125 6.49 5.46 -11.84
CA VAL A 125 7.41 5.85 -12.92
C VAL A 125 7.93 4.64 -13.68
N ASN A 126 8.11 3.52 -12.97
CA ASN A 126 8.63 2.29 -13.52
C ASN A 126 7.90 1.10 -12.86
N GLU A 127 7.19 0.30 -13.67
CA GLU A 127 6.42 -0.87 -13.21
C GLU A 127 7.30 -2.08 -12.87
N GLU A 128 8.53 -2.16 -13.37
CA GLU A 128 9.45 -3.27 -13.05
C GLU A 128 10.11 -3.07 -11.67
N THR A 129 10.43 -1.83 -11.31
CA THR A 129 11.09 -1.50 -10.03
C THR A 129 10.12 -1.09 -8.93
N GLY A 130 8.95 -0.56 -9.29
CA GLY A 130 8.03 0.08 -8.34
C GLY A 130 8.37 1.54 -8.04
N GLU A 131 9.24 2.19 -8.80
CA GLU A 131 9.70 3.56 -8.52
C GLU A 131 8.56 4.58 -8.58
N LEU A 132 8.51 5.48 -7.58
CA LEU A 132 7.44 6.45 -7.41
C LEU A 132 7.97 7.89 -7.40
N ARG A 133 7.23 8.82 -7.99
CA ARG A 133 7.41 10.27 -7.81
C ARG A 133 6.09 10.95 -7.46
N ARG A 134 6.16 12.19 -6.98
CA ARG A 134 4.99 13.06 -6.82
C ARG A 134 4.32 13.27 -8.19
N ALA A 135 2.99 13.20 -8.23
CA ALA A 135 2.21 13.62 -9.40
C ALA A 135 2.23 15.16 -9.52
N GLU A 136 1.74 15.71 -10.62
CA GLU A 136 1.68 17.17 -10.82
C GLU A 136 0.74 17.85 -9.80
N ASN A 137 -0.42 17.24 -9.55
CA ASN A 137 -1.42 17.70 -8.57
C ASN A 137 -1.12 17.29 -7.11
N TRP A 138 0.12 16.90 -6.78
CA TRP A 138 0.46 16.31 -5.47
C TRP A 138 0.03 17.19 -4.27
N ALA A 139 0.09 18.51 -4.38
CA ALA A 139 -0.18 19.43 -3.27
C ALA A 139 -1.64 19.32 -2.78
N GLU A 140 -2.60 19.33 -3.71
CA GLU A 140 -4.02 19.15 -3.46
C GLU A 140 -4.30 17.75 -2.85
N ARG A 141 -3.72 16.70 -3.44
CA ARG A 141 -3.92 15.33 -2.96
C ARG A 141 -3.26 15.06 -1.61
N PHE A 142 -2.16 15.74 -1.29
CA PHE A 142 -1.53 15.68 0.03
C PHE A 142 -2.33 16.47 1.08
N GLN A 143 -3.00 17.56 0.69
CA GLN A 143 -3.94 18.25 1.56
C GLN A 143 -5.14 17.34 1.89
N ASN A 144 -5.68 16.63 0.90
CA ASN A 144 -6.69 15.59 1.08
C ASN A 144 -6.20 14.48 2.05
N LEU A 145 -5.02 13.90 1.83
CA LEU A 145 -4.44 12.88 2.72
C LEU A 145 -4.25 13.38 4.17
N ASN A 146 -3.89 14.64 4.36
CA ASN A 146 -3.78 15.24 5.69
C ASN A 146 -5.15 15.48 6.34
N ARG A 147 -6.19 15.76 5.55
CA ARG A 147 -7.57 15.99 6.03
C ARG A 147 -8.29 14.69 6.39
N PHE A 148 -8.15 13.66 5.57
CA PHE A 148 -8.99 12.45 5.64
C PHE A 148 -8.20 11.23 6.11
N SER A 149 -8.21 11.01 7.43
CA SER A 149 -7.37 10.00 8.08
C SER A 149 -7.72 8.55 7.72
N HIS A 150 -8.93 8.26 7.23
CA HIS A 150 -9.31 6.91 6.76
C HIS A 150 -8.52 6.46 5.52
N ASN A 151 -7.97 7.39 4.74
CA ASN A 151 -7.07 7.05 3.63
C ASN A 151 -5.81 6.31 4.11
N ASN A 152 -5.38 6.48 5.37
CA ASN A 152 -4.32 5.67 5.95
C ASN A 152 -4.69 4.18 6.08
N LEU A 153 -5.97 3.86 6.35
CA LEU A 153 -6.47 2.49 6.39
C LEU A 153 -6.53 1.90 4.97
N ARG A 154 -6.97 2.69 3.98
CA ARG A 154 -6.92 2.33 2.56
C ARG A 154 -5.48 2.01 2.11
N ILE A 155 -4.50 2.88 2.42
CA ILE A 155 -3.07 2.67 2.13
C ILE A 155 -2.52 1.41 2.82
N THR A 156 -2.86 1.19 4.10
CA THR A 156 -2.42 -0.01 4.83
C THR A 156 -2.96 -1.29 4.17
N ARG A 157 -4.21 -1.29 3.70
CA ARG A 157 -4.78 -2.40 2.93
C ARG A 157 -4.07 -2.60 1.59
N ILE A 158 -3.84 -1.54 0.82
CA ILE A 158 -3.10 -1.61 -0.46
C ILE A 158 -1.72 -2.25 -0.22
N LEU A 159 -0.99 -1.75 0.78
CA LEU A 159 0.31 -2.28 1.16
C LEU A 159 0.26 -3.77 1.56
N LYS A 160 -0.72 -4.21 2.37
CA LYS A 160 -0.86 -5.63 2.72
C LYS A 160 -1.16 -6.47 1.47
N CYS A 161 -2.04 -6.01 0.59
CA CYS A 161 -2.44 -6.68 -0.64
C CYS A 161 -1.28 -6.81 -1.65
N LEU A 162 -0.46 -5.76 -1.85
CA LEU A 162 0.75 -5.81 -2.66
C LEU A 162 1.66 -6.99 -2.27
N GLY A 163 1.86 -7.22 -0.96
CA GLY A 163 2.66 -8.35 -0.47
C GLY A 163 1.98 -9.70 -0.61
N GLU A 164 0.63 -9.80 -0.60
CA GLU A 164 -0.06 -11.05 -0.99
C GLU A 164 0.16 -11.35 -2.47
N MET A 165 0.07 -10.33 -3.32
CA MET A 165 0.18 -10.44 -4.76
C MET A 165 1.62 -10.57 -5.29
N GLY A 166 2.63 -10.46 -4.42
CA GLY A 166 4.05 -10.67 -4.76
C GLY A 166 4.83 -9.39 -5.09
N TYR A 167 4.18 -8.22 -5.05
CA TYR A 167 4.81 -6.91 -5.25
C TYR A 167 5.44 -6.36 -3.96
N GLU A 168 6.27 -7.17 -3.28
CA GLU A 168 6.98 -6.74 -2.06
C GLU A 168 7.88 -5.52 -2.32
N HIS A 169 8.49 -5.44 -3.50
CA HIS A 169 9.30 -4.30 -3.95
C HIS A 169 8.48 -3.00 -4.05
N TYR A 170 7.23 -3.05 -4.53
CA TYR A 170 6.33 -1.88 -4.49
C TYR A 170 6.04 -1.43 -3.04
N GLN A 171 5.93 -2.36 -2.08
CA GLN A 171 5.78 -1.97 -0.66
C GLN A 171 6.95 -1.12 -0.19
N VAL A 172 8.19 -1.51 -0.53
CA VAL A 172 9.40 -0.79 -0.16
C VAL A 172 9.40 0.63 -0.72
N HIS A 173 9.09 0.79 -2.00
CA HIS A 173 9.03 2.11 -2.64
C HIS A 173 7.93 3.00 -2.05
N LEU A 174 6.70 2.49 -1.86
CA LEU A 174 5.59 3.27 -1.30
C LEU A 174 5.82 3.65 0.17
N VAL A 175 6.34 2.73 0.98
CA VAL A 175 6.69 3.03 2.38
C VAL A 175 7.81 4.06 2.45
N LYS A 176 8.87 3.92 1.64
CA LYS A 176 9.98 4.88 1.59
C LYS A 176 9.51 6.26 1.15
N PHE A 177 8.59 6.34 0.18
CA PHE A 177 7.95 7.59 -0.23
C PHE A 177 7.25 8.27 0.95
N PHE A 178 6.34 7.58 1.64
CA PHE A 178 5.64 8.14 2.80
C PHE A 178 6.59 8.49 3.96
N LEU A 179 7.63 7.70 4.24
CA LEU A 179 8.65 8.05 5.25
C LEU A 179 9.40 9.34 4.86
N THR A 180 9.71 9.53 3.58
CA THR A 180 10.36 10.75 3.07
C THR A 180 9.44 11.96 3.23
N GLU A 181 8.18 11.84 2.82
CA GLU A 181 7.20 12.93 2.91
C GLU A 181 6.81 13.29 4.36
N THR A 182 6.85 12.31 5.28
CA THR A 182 6.47 12.50 6.70
C THR A 182 7.62 12.88 7.63
N LEU A 183 8.87 12.53 7.30
CA LEU A 183 10.05 12.72 8.17
C LEU A 183 11.14 13.65 7.59
N VAL A 184 11.14 13.90 6.28
CA VAL A 184 12.19 14.68 5.61
C VAL A 184 11.63 15.93 4.93
N LYS A 185 10.48 15.81 4.26
CA LYS A 185 9.79 16.94 3.61
C LYS A 185 8.70 17.56 4.47
N GLU A 186 8.24 16.84 5.50
CA GLU A 186 7.20 17.22 6.47
C GLU A 186 5.89 17.73 5.83
N THR A 187 5.57 17.26 4.62
CA THR A 187 4.36 17.62 3.84
C THR A 187 3.12 16.84 4.27
N LEU A 188 3.30 15.68 4.91
CA LEU A 188 2.23 14.77 5.32
C LEU A 188 2.22 14.54 6.86
N PRO A 189 2.18 15.59 7.71
CA PRO A 189 2.28 15.45 9.16
C PRO A 189 1.22 14.51 9.76
N ASN A 190 0.00 14.47 9.21
CA ASN A 190 -1.09 13.64 9.72
C ASN A 190 -0.97 12.17 9.28
N VAL A 191 -0.14 11.86 8.28
CA VAL A 191 0.19 10.48 7.85
C VAL A 191 1.35 9.91 8.68
N LYS A 192 2.19 10.75 9.30
CA LYS A 192 3.42 10.37 10.03
C LYS A 192 3.23 9.23 11.02
N LYS A 193 2.14 9.23 11.80
CA LYS A 193 1.85 8.15 12.75
C LYS A 193 1.58 6.84 12.03
N SER A 194 0.74 6.85 10.99
CA SER A 194 0.39 5.68 10.19
C SER A 194 1.60 5.13 9.43
N ALA A 195 2.48 6.00 8.91
CA ALA A 195 3.72 5.60 8.27
C ALA A 195 4.64 4.79 9.20
N LEU A 196 4.73 5.18 10.48
CA LEU A 196 5.61 4.55 11.47
C LEU A 196 4.98 3.34 12.19
N ASP A 197 3.73 3.45 12.64
CA ASP A 197 3.04 2.36 13.34
C ASP A 197 2.56 1.25 12.39
N TYR A 198 2.17 1.60 11.15
CA TYR A 198 1.55 0.67 10.20
C TYR A 198 2.42 0.45 8.95
N PHE A 199 2.59 1.46 8.08
CA PHE A 199 3.11 1.25 6.72
C PHE A 199 4.51 0.61 6.74
N LEU A 200 5.41 1.09 7.59
CA LEU A 200 6.75 0.52 7.79
C LEU A 200 6.75 -0.98 8.13
N PHE A 201 5.71 -1.47 8.78
CA PHE A 201 5.59 -2.85 9.21
C PHE A 201 4.79 -3.73 8.24
N THR A 202 4.27 -3.20 7.12
CA THR A 202 3.69 -4.01 6.04
C THR A 202 4.74 -4.66 5.15
N ILE A 203 5.98 -4.16 5.11
CA ILE A 203 7.04 -4.74 4.27
C ILE A 203 7.26 -6.20 4.70
N ARG A 204 7.05 -7.17 3.80
CA ARG A 204 7.23 -8.61 4.09
C ARG A 204 8.69 -8.99 4.24
N ASN A 205 9.52 -8.69 3.23
CA ASN A 205 10.97 -8.88 3.26
C ASN A 205 11.61 -8.36 4.56
N LYS A 206 12.15 -9.28 5.37
CA LYS A 206 12.75 -8.98 6.68
C LYS A 206 13.99 -8.10 6.57
N ARG A 207 14.69 -8.05 5.43
CA ARG A 207 15.90 -7.22 5.27
C ARG A 207 15.54 -5.80 4.87
N GLU A 208 14.71 -5.62 3.86
CA GLU A 208 14.28 -4.29 3.37
C GLU A 208 13.52 -3.54 4.46
N ARG A 209 12.71 -4.24 5.26
CA ARG A 209 12.08 -3.68 6.46
C ARG A 209 13.09 -3.10 7.46
N ARG A 210 14.24 -3.76 7.70
CA ARG A 210 15.30 -3.21 8.60
C ARG A 210 15.92 -1.96 7.99
N GLU A 211 16.18 -1.98 6.68
CA GLU A 211 16.76 -0.84 5.96
C GLU A 211 15.84 0.39 6.07
N LEU A 212 14.51 0.21 5.97
CA LEU A 212 13.55 1.30 6.17
C LEU A 212 13.26 1.66 7.64
N VAL A 213 13.37 0.74 8.61
CA VAL A 213 13.34 1.10 10.04
C VAL A 213 14.55 1.99 10.40
N HIS A 214 15.73 1.67 9.87
CA HIS A 214 16.92 2.48 10.05
C HIS A 214 16.78 3.85 9.38
N TYR A 215 16.29 3.91 8.14
CA TYR A 215 15.97 5.17 7.46
C TYR A 215 15.01 6.04 8.29
N ALA A 216 13.92 5.46 8.78
CA ALA A 216 12.95 6.15 9.63
C ALA A 216 13.63 6.70 10.91
N TRP A 217 14.46 5.90 11.58
CA TRP A 217 15.21 6.34 12.76
C TRP A 217 16.17 7.51 12.47
N GLN A 218 16.93 7.47 11.36
CA GLN A 218 17.86 8.53 10.99
C GLN A 218 17.16 9.89 10.82
N HIS A 219 15.96 9.89 10.22
CA HIS A 219 15.20 11.10 9.93
C HIS A 219 14.22 11.51 11.03
N PHE A 220 13.87 10.63 11.97
CA PHE A 220 12.97 10.96 13.08
C PHE A 220 13.61 11.97 14.06
N LYS A 221 12.84 13.00 14.46
CA LYS A 221 13.27 14.05 15.39
C LYS A 221 12.34 14.15 16.61
N PRO A 222 12.86 14.18 17.85
CA PRO A 222 14.23 13.85 18.23
C PRO A 222 14.50 12.34 18.11
N GLN A 223 15.70 11.96 17.65
CA GLN A 223 16.04 10.54 17.40
C GLN A 223 15.89 9.65 18.64
N SER A 224 16.11 10.21 19.85
CA SER A 224 15.96 9.51 21.15
C SER A 224 14.53 9.09 21.49
N SER A 225 13.51 9.58 20.77
CA SER A 225 12.10 9.23 20.97
C SER A 225 11.58 8.20 19.96
N PHE A 226 12.46 7.54 19.21
CA PHE A 226 12.10 6.56 18.19
C PHE A 226 11.80 5.17 18.79
N VAL A 227 10.53 4.80 18.92
CA VAL A 227 10.09 3.57 19.62
C VAL A 227 9.94 2.33 18.72
N TRP A 228 10.24 2.44 17.41
CA TRP A 228 9.99 1.37 16.44
C TRP A 228 11.21 0.47 16.17
N GLY A 229 12.33 0.70 16.86
CA GLY A 229 13.50 -0.19 16.85
C GLY A 229 14.42 0.07 18.04
N PRO A 230 15.18 -0.94 18.52
CA PRO A 230 16.09 -0.80 19.65
C PRO A 230 17.34 0.00 19.27
N HIS A 231 17.60 1.08 20.02
CA HIS A 231 18.62 2.08 19.71
C HIS A 231 20.05 1.52 19.56
N ASP A 232 20.42 0.56 20.40
CA ASP A 232 21.75 -0.08 20.39
C ASP A 232 22.03 -0.80 19.06
N LYS A 233 21.00 -1.40 18.46
CA LYS A 233 21.10 -2.08 17.16
C LYS A 233 21.07 -1.09 16.01
N LEU A 234 20.27 -0.02 16.13
CA LEU A 234 20.17 1.04 15.12
C LEU A 234 21.51 1.78 14.97
N LEU A 235 22.19 2.13 16.07
CA LEU A 235 23.53 2.75 16.06
C LEU A 235 24.60 1.87 15.38
N LYS A 236 24.50 0.55 15.56
CA LYS A 236 25.43 -0.45 14.99
C LYS A 236 25.08 -0.85 13.55
N TYR A 237 23.89 -0.50 13.05
CA TYR A 237 23.43 -0.90 11.73
C TYR A 237 24.28 -0.27 10.62
N ARG A 238 24.52 -1.02 9.54
CA ARG A 238 25.29 -0.57 8.37
C ARG A 238 24.57 -1.02 7.08
N PRO A 239 23.84 -0.09 6.40
CA PRO A 239 23.14 -0.41 5.15
C PRO A 239 24.08 -0.90 4.03
N ARG A 240 23.58 -1.72 3.10
CA ARG A 240 24.41 -2.22 1.98
C ARG A 240 24.96 -1.12 1.07
N SER A 241 24.23 -0.01 0.90
CA SER A 241 24.68 1.13 0.07
C SER A 241 26.04 1.69 0.53
N ALA A 242 26.31 1.70 1.84
CA ALA A 242 27.60 2.12 2.40
C ALA A 242 28.75 1.16 2.07
N LYS A 243 28.48 -0.14 1.81
CA LYS A 243 29.51 -1.10 1.38
C LYS A 243 29.92 -0.89 -0.08
N SER A 244 28.99 -0.52 -0.96
CA SER A 244 29.30 -0.21 -2.37
C SER A 244 30.27 0.98 -2.49
N GLN A 245 30.03 2.03 -1.70
CA GLN A 245 30.89 3.23 -1.65
C GLN A 245 32.29 2.97 -1.06
N LEU A 246 32.45 1.92 -0.24
CA LEU A 246 33.75 1.53 0.31
C LEU A 246 34.64 0.81 -0.70
N HIS A 247 34.06 0.01 -1.61
CA HIS A 247 34.82 -0.65 -2.68
C HIS A 247 35.27 0.34 -3.77
N GLN A 248 34.40 1.28 -4.18
CA GLN A 248 34.77 2.32 -5.15
C GLN A 248 35.93 3.22 -4.66
N LYS A 249 36.09 3.41 -3.34
CA LYS A 249 37.23 4.16 -2.76
C LYS A 249 38.52 3.36 -2.61
N ALA A 250 38.50 2.05 -2.87
CA ALA A 250 39.67 1.18 -2.77
C ALA A 250 40.40 0.98 -4.10
N GLU A 251 39.66 1.00 -5.23
CA GLU A 251 40.23 0.80 -6.57
C GLU A 251 40.90 2.08 -7.13
N ASP A 252 40.46 3.26 -6.67
CA ASP A 252 40.93 4.58 -7.15
C ASP A 252 42.30 5.01 -6.58
N LYS A 253 43.10 4.07 -6.07
CA LYS A 253 44.42 4.32 -5.43
C LYS A 253 45.60 3.54 -6.01
N GLN A 254 45.45 2.87 -7.16
CA GLN A 254 46.56 2.20 -7.85
C GLN A 254 46.59 2.46 -9.37
N LYS A 255 46.81 3.72 -9.78
CA LYS A 255 47.52 4.04 -11.03
C LYS A 255 48.42 5.27 -10.86
N THR A 256 49.73 5.03 -10.73
CA THR A 256 50.77 6.03 -11.01
C THR A 256 51.07 6.08 -12.52
N PRO A 257 51.54 7.22 -13.07
CA PRO A 257 51.71 7.39 -14.51
C PRO A 257 53.11 6.98 -14.99
N GLY A 258 53.19 6.48 -16.23
CA GLY A 258 54.42 6.21 -16.97
C GLY A 258 54.25 6.58 -18.45
N GLU A 259 55.29 7.16 -19.05
CA GLU A 259 55.19 7.92 -20.31
C GLU A 259 55.31 7.11 -21.61
N LYS A 260 54.68 7.66 -22.67
CA LYS A 260 55.12 7.75 -24.09
C LYS A 260 55.72 6.53 -24.81
N SER A 261 55.17 6.26 -26.00
CA SER A 261 55.92 6.25 -27.28
C SER A 261 54.95 6.36 -28.47
N GLU A 262 55.44 6.81 -29.63
CA GLU A 262 54.66 7.35 -30.76
C GLU A 262 54.43 6.36 -31.93
N SER A 263 53.81 6.88 -33.00
CA SER A 263 53.76 6.36 -34.39
C SER A 263 52.65 5.30 -34.66
N SER A 264 51.95 5.26 -35.82
CA SER A 264 52.12 5.98 -37.11
C SER A 264 50.77 6.32 -37.79
N VAL A 265 50.83 7.12 -38.86
CA VAL A 265 49.73 7.59 -39.72
C VAL A 265 49.33 6.57 -40.80
N GLU A 266 48.03 6.46 -41.11
CA GLU A 266 47.37 6.24 -42.43
C GLU A 266 45.85 6.06 -42.15
N LYS A 267 44.84 6.81 -42.63
CA LYS A 267 44.53 7.62 -43.83
C LYS A 267 43.86 6.85 -44.99
N ASP A 268 42.52 6.81 -44.94
CA ASP A 268 41.55 6.88 -46.07
C ASP A 268 40.17 7.20 -45.43
N GLN A 269 39.40 8.24 -45.75
CA GLN A 269 38.88 8.83 -47.00
C GLN A 269 37.81 8.01 -47.75
N SER A 270 36.52 8.28 -47.42
CA SER A 270 35.50 8.69 -48.41
C SER A 270 34.16 9.05 -47.73
N GLN A 271 33.80 10.34 -47.82
CA GLN A 271 32.51 11.00 -48.19
C GLN A 271 31.15 10.33 -47.80
N GLU A 272 30.19 11.03 -47.17
CA GLU A 272 29.29 12.10 -47.73
C GLU A 272 28.54 11.63 -49.00
N GLN A 273 27.22 11.72 -49.19
CA GLN A 273 26.07 12.50 -48.63
C GLN A 273 24.78 11.63 -48.77
N GLU A 274 23.52 11.99 -48.44
CA GLU A 274 22.89 13.26 -48.00
C GLU A 274 21.77 13.01 -46.93
N ALA A 275 20.56 13.59 -47.07
CA ALA A 275 19.39 13.47 -46.19
C ALA A 275 18.10 13.01 -46.92
N GLY A 276 17.09 12.55 -46.18
CA GLY A 276 15.76 12.20 -46.71
C GLY A 276 14.68 12.21 -45.60
N ASP A 277 13.68 13.07 -45.77
CA ASP A 277 12.61 13.39 -44.82
C ASP A 277 11.42 12.42 -44.91
N ALA A 278 10.75 12.11 -43.78
CA ALA A 278 9.43 11.46 -43.76
C ALA A 278 8.73 11.44 -42.36
N ALA A 279 7.74 12.32 -42.21
CA ALA A 279 6.41 12.07 -41.63
C ALA A 279 6.25 11.56 -40.17
N ASP A 280 5.78 12.49 -39.34
CA ASP A 280 4.96 12.27 -38.14
C ASP A 280 3.72 11.39 -38.41
N LEU A 281 3.40 10.48 -37.48
CA LEU A 281 2.17 9.69 -37.47
C LEU A 281 1.65 9.52 -36.04
N GLN A 282 0.68 10.36 -35.66
CA GLN A 282 -0.18 10.12 -34.51
C GLN A 282 -1.19 9.01 -34.81
N PRO A 283 -1.48 8.09 -33.88
CA PRO A 283 -2.67 7.25 -33.97
C PRO A 283 -3.88 8.01 -33.41
N GLU A 284 -4.83 8.39 -34.27
CA GLU A 284 -6.18 8.73 -33.82
C GLU A 284 -6.80 7.52 -33.12
N VAL A 285 -7.44 7.75 -31.95
CA VAL A 285 -8.19 6.71 -31.23
C VAL A 285 -9.64 7.16 -31.08
N ASN A 286 -10.51 6.54 -31.88
CA ASN A 286 -11.97 6.67 -31.95
C ASN A 286 -12.67 7.37 -30.77
N ASN A 287 -13.18 8.58 -31.00
CA ASN A 287 -14.06 9.28 -30.05
C ASN A 287 -15.39 8.52 -29.80
N ASP A 288 -15.90 7.76 -30.77
CA ASP A 288 -17.16 7.01 -30.65
C ASP A 288 -17.18 6.00 -29.49
N VAL A 289 -16.03 5.38 -29.18
CA VAL A 289 -15.95 4.43 -28.06
C VAL A 289 -16.01 5.19 -26.73
N LYS A 290 -15.38 6.36 -26.66
CA LYS A 290 -15.33 7.21 -25.47
C LYS A 290 -16.71 7.79 -25.15
N GLU A 291 -17.43 8.32 -26.15
CA GLU A 291 -18.79 8.83 -25.96
C GLU A 291 -19.76 7.74 -25.52
N LYS A 292 -19.68 6.56 -26.14
CA LYS A 292 -20.55 5.42 -25.79
C LYS A 292 -20.31 4.96 -24.34
N ILE A 293 -19.04 4.88 -23.90
CA ILE A 293 -18.69 4.63 -22.49
C ILE A 293 -19.26 5.73 -21.59
N THR A 294 -19.00 7.02 -21.86
CA THR A 294 -19.55 8.10 -21.00
C THR A 294 -21.08 8.13 -20.96
N SER A 295 -21.77 7.73 -22.03
CA SER A 295 -23.24 7.66 -22.04
C SER A 295 -23.80 6.50 -21.21
N LEU A 296 -23.06 5.39 -21.11
CA LEU A 296 -23.34 4.28 -20.20
C LEU A 296 -23.04 4.71 -18.75
N THR A 297 -21.90 5.35 -18.51
CA THR A 297 -21.52 5.90 -17.20
C THR A 297 -22.54 6.90 -16.68
N GLN A 298 -23.05 7.83 -17.51
CA GLN A 298 -24.08 8.78 -17.10
C GLN A 298 -25.44 8.15 -16.75
N ARG A 299 -25.71 6.91 -17.20
CA ARG A 299 -26.89 6.14 -16.77
C ARG A 299 -26.57 5.42 -15.46
N GLU A 300 -25.47 4.68 -15.40
CA GLU A 300 -25.07 3.95 -14.18
C GLU A 300 -24.78 4.89 -12.99
N GLU A 301 -24.28 6.11 -13.20
CA GLU A 301 -24.10 7.15 -12.17
C GLU A 301 -25.41 7.89 -11.82
N LYS A 302 -26.42 7.91 -12.71
CA LYS A 302 -27.75 8.42 -12.38
C LYS A 302 -28.52 7.45 -11.50
N ASP A 303 -28.48 6.16 -11.82
CA ASP A 303 -29.14 5.11 -11.04
C ASP A 303 -28.55 5.03 -9.60
N LEU A 304 -27.25 5.34 -9.44
CA LEU A 304 -26.61 5.48 -8.12
C LEU A 304 -27.07 6.71 -7.32
N ASN A 305 -27.60 7.75 -7.98
CA ASN A 305 -28.04 9.00 -7.35
C ASN A 305 -29.56 9.06 -7.14
N SER A 306 -30.39 8.42 -7.98
CA SER A 306 -31.85 8.38 -7.79
C SER A 306 -32.24 7.60 -6.53
N ASP A 307 -31.60 6.46 -6.30
CA ASP A 307 -31.96 5.54 -5.22
C ASP A 307 -31.36 5.98 -3.87
N ALA A 308 -30.54 7.03 -3.87
CA ALA A 308 -30.00 7.66 -2.67
C ALA A 308 -31.01 8.60 -1.98
N GLU A 309 -32.04 9.10 -2.70
CA GLU A 309 -33.04 10.01 -2.14
C GLU A 309 -34.18 9.31 -1.39
N GLU A 310 -34.39 8.00 -1.58
CA GLU A 310 -35.53 7.27 -0.97
C GLU A 310 -35.19 6.52 0.34
N VAL A 311 -33.96 6.63 0.87
CA VAL A 311 -33.56 6.07 2.18
C VAL A 311 -33.01 7.16 3.11
N GLN A 312 -33.77 8.24 3.27
CA GLN A 312 -33.46 9.29 4.23
C GLN A 312 -34.42 9.25 5.44
N GLY A 313 -34.21 8.25 6.32
CA GLY A 313 -35.00 8.01 7.52
C GLY A 313 -34.14 7.67 8.74
N THR A 314 -34.00 8.65 9.65
CA THR A 314 -33.51 8.52 11.03
C THR A 314 -32.13 7.87 11.27
N ALA A 315 -31.08 8.71 11.27
CA ALA A 315 -29.94 8.58 12.19
C ALA A 315 -29.29 9.96 12.37
N GLU A 316 -29.73 10.71 13.40
CA GLU A 316 -29.20 12.05 13.66
C GLU A 316 -27.77 12.03 14.23
N ASN A 317 -27.05 13.12 13.98
CA ASN A 317 -25.66 13.33 14.35
C ASN A 317 -25.48 13.46 15.88
N ASP A 318 -24.50 12.78 16.45
CA ASP A 318 -23.60 13.41 17.43
C ASP A 318 -22.22 12.75 17.47
N CYS A 319 -21.18 13.54 17.21
CA CYS A 319 -19.79 13.14 17.43
C CYS A 319 -18.92 14.31 17.92
N THR A 320 -19.40 15.06 18.91
CA THR A 320 -18.51 15.93 19.72
C THR A 320 -18.99 16.11 21.17
N LYS A 321 -18.36 15.41 22.14
CA LYS A 321 -17.78 16.03 23.36
C LYS A 321 -17.13 15.05 24.35
N GLU A 322 -15.92 15.45 24.73
CA GLU A 322 -15.23 15.37 26.03
C GLU A 322 -15.84 14.70 27.29
N SER A 323 -14.93 14.01 27.99
CA SER A 323 -14.56 14.18 29.42
C SER A 323 -15.52 13.84 30.59
N LYS A 324 -15.05 12.85 31.37
CA LYS A 324 -15.09 12.71 32.86
C LYS A 324 -16.35 12.14 33.56
N LYS A 325 -16.04 11.04 34.29
CA LYS A 325 -16.36 10.72 35.71
C LYS A 325 -17.62 9.91 36.09
N ARG A 326 -17.31 8.88 36.89
CA ARG A 326 -18.02 8.31 38.06
C ARG A 326 -19.26 7.45 37.76
N LYS A 327 -19.21 6.15 38.08
CA LYS A 327 -19.35 5.50 39.41
C LYS A 327 -20.81 5.49 39.89
N LEU A 328 -21.39 4.30 39.93
CA LEU A 328 -22.21 3.80 41.03
C LEU A 328 -22.06 2.27 41.08
N ASP A 329 -21.95 1.72 42.29
CA ASP A 329 -21.60 0.33 42.59
C ASP A 329 -22.82 -0.47 43.08
N ALA A 330 -22.66 -1.80 43.18
CA ALA A 330 -23.41 -2.75 44.03
C ALA A 330 -24.88 -3.10 43.65
N ASN A 331 -25.44 -4.27 43.98
CA ASN A 331 -24.99 -5.64 44.37
C ASN A 331 -26.24 -6.55 44.18
N MET A 332 -26.21 -7.87 43.95
CA MET A 332 -25.86 -9.02 44.83
C MET A 332 -25.83 -10.28 43.90
N ALA A 333 -24.88 -11.22 43.98
CA ALA A 333 -24.71 -12.30 44.98
C ALA A 333 -25.88 -13.34 44.96
N ASP A 334 -25.69 -14.66 45.05
CA ASP A 334 -24.49 -15.53 45.22
C ASP A 334 -24.84 -16.97 44.72
N THR A 335 -23.91 -17.69 44.09
CA THR A 335 -23.92 -19.18 43.99
C THR A 335 -22.50 -19.71 43.76
N LYS A 336 -21.92 -20.34 44.79
CA LYS A 336 -20.71 -21.20 44.72
C LYS A 336 -21.10 -22.56 44.10
N ARG A 337 -20.22 -23.41 43.55
CA ARG A 337 -18.79 -23.67 43.86
C ARG A 337 -18.11 -24.53 42.76
N SER A 338 -16.77 -24.57 42.81
CA SER A 338 -15.83 -25.60 42.30
C SER A 338 -15.77 -25.91 40.78
N GLY A 339 -14.64 -25.53 40.18
CA GLY A 339 -14.20 -25.94 38.83
C GLY A 339 -12.83 -25.35 38.51
N ALA A 340 -11.77 -25.83 39.18
CA ALA A 340 -10.43 -25.22 39.09
C ALA A 340 -9.69 -25.59 37.79
N LEU A 341 -10.01 -24.88 36.70
CA LEU A 341 -9.23 -24.88 35.46
C LEU A 341 -8.28 -23.70 35.45
N LYS A 342 -6.97 -24.01 35.43
CA LYS A 342 -5.89 -23.02 35.39
C LYS A 342 -5.99 -22.23 34.08
N SER A 343 -6.04 -20.90 34.17
CA SER A 343 -6.02 -20.02 33.01
C SER A 343 -4.71 -20.15 32.24
N PRO A 344 -4.72 -20.29 30.90
CA PRO A 344 -3.49 -20.34 30.11
C PRO A 344 -2.83 -18.96 30.01
N ASP A 345 -1.85 -18.73 30.87
CA ASP A 345 -0.55 -18.14 30.51
C ASP A 345 -0.55 -16.87 29.64
N ILE A 346 -1.19 -15.81 30.14
CA ILE A 346 -1.06 -14.45 29.59
C ILE A 346 0.40 -13.94 29.70
N GLU A 347 1.19 -14.47 30.64
CA GLU A 347 2.59 -14.07 30.85
C GLU A 347 3.58 -14.65 29.81
N ASN A 348 3.22 -15.73 29.10
CA ASN A 348 4.12 -16.33 28.11
C ASN A 348 4.08 -15.64 26.73
N ILE A 349 3.07 -14.81 26.45
CA ILE A 349 3.03 -13.99 25.22
C ILE A 349 4.07 -12.86 25.28
N ALA A 350 4.36 -12.33 26.47
CA ALA A 350 5.39 -11.31 26.68
C ALA A 350 6.83 -11.82 26.43
N ARG A 351 7.07 -13.14 26.55
CA ARG A 351 8.39 -13.75 26.30
C ARG A 351 8.71 -13.98 24.82
N ASN A 352 7.72 -13.94 23.92
CA ASN A 352 7.94 -14.03 22.47
C ASN A 352 8.42 -12.71 21.82
N LEU A 353 9.10 -11.86 22.59
CA LEU A 353 9.85 -10.69 22.09
C LEU A 353 11.13 -11.06 21.31
N GLY A 354 11.41 -12.35 21.09
CA GLY A 354 12.54 -12.85 20.28
C GLY A 354 12.56 -12.37 18.82
N GLU A 355 11.44 -11.87 18.29
CA GLU A 355 11.34 -11.37 16.91
C GLU A 355 11.10 -9.86 16.77
N CYS A 356 11.07 -9.12 17.89
CA CYS A 356 11.03 -7.66 17.84
C CYS A 356 12.41 -7.08 17.52
N ALA A 357 12.64 -6.88 16.22
CA ALA A 357 13.79 -6.19 15.64
C ALA A 357 15.17 -6.81 15.95
N ILE A 358 15.51 -7.86 15.22
CA ILE A 358 16.81 -7.96 14.53
C ILE A 358 16.56 -8.18 13.05
#